data_AF-A0A971NE48-F1
#
_entry.id   AF-A0A971NE48-F1
#
_cell.length_a   1.000
_cell.length_b   1.000
_cell.length_c   1.000
_cell.angle_alpha   90.00
_cell.angle_beta   90.00
_cell.angle_gamma   90.00
#
_symmetry.space_group_name_H-M   'P 1'
#
loop_
_entity.id
_entity.type
_entity.pdbx_description
1 polymer ?
#
loop_
_entity_poly.entity_id
_entity_poly.type
_entity_poly.pdbx_seq_one_letter_code
_entity_poly.pdbx_strand_id
1 'polypeptide(L)'
;MKISSSQVQSLLKVYGKTLKLPNQSSRTEGGRLRADNVMISGEGKLMQKAIQAAHLAEDIRQDKVEELRDAIATGIYKVNPDEVAEQMIYRTLVDKLV
;
A
#
# COMPACT_ATOMS: atom_id res chain seq x y z
N MET A 1 -5.11 8.07 8.49
CA MET A 1 -5.74 6.94 7.76
C MET A 1 -6.40 6.00 8.77
N LYS A 2 -7.67 5.64 8.59
CA LYS A 2 -8.42 4.70 9.46
C LYS A 2 -8.45 3.30 8.83
N ILE A 3 -7.39 2.51 8.99
CA ILE A 3 -7.43 1.08 8.67
C ILE A 3 -7.08 0.34 9.96
N SER A 4 -8.07 -0.34 10.56
CA SER A 4 -7.85 -1.10 11.77
C SER A 4 -7.19 -2.44 11.45
N SER A 5 -6.09 -2.75 12.12
CA SER A 5 -5.37 -4.03 11.98
C SER A 5 -6.27 -5.25 12.23
N SER A 6 -7.29 -5.11 13.08
CA SER A 6 -8.28 -6.15 13.36
C SER A 6 -9.18 -6.49 12.15
N GLN A 7 -9.49 -5.51 11.30
CA GLN A 7 -10.27 -5.71 10.09
C GLN A 7 -9.45 -6.45 9.03
N VAL A 8 -8.16 -6.10 8.91
CA VAL A 8 -7.22 -6.78 8.00
C VAL A 8 -7.00 -8.23 8.41
N GLN A 9 -6.84 -8.51 9.71
CA GLN A 9 -6.67 -9.87 10.22
C GLN A 9 -7.92 -10.75 10.00
N SER A 10 -9.11 -10.18 10.17
CA SER A 10 -10.37 -10.90 9.92
C SER A 10 -10.50 -11.29 8.43
N LEU A 11 -10.11 -10.38 7.53
CA LEU A 11 -10.08 -10.67 6.09
C LEU A 11 -9.04 -11.73 5.73
N LEU A 12 -7.83 -11.68 6.29
CA LEU A 12 -6.81 -12.72 6.08
C LEU A 12 -7.27 -14.10 6.57
N LYS A 13 -7.97 -14.17 7.70
CA LYS A 13 -8.44 -15.44 8.28
C LYS A 13 -9.53 -16.09 7.43
N VAL A 14 -10.44 -15.30 6.86
CA VAL A 14 -11.46 -15.79 5.92
C VAL A 14 -10.80 -16.32 4.66
N TYR A 15 -9.82 -15.58 4.11
CA TYR A 15 -9.13 -15.98 2.89
C TYR A 15 -8.28 -17.24 3.08
N GLY A 16 -7.50 -17.31 4.17
CA GLY A 16 -6.66 -18.48 4.50
C GLY A 16 -7.45 -19.75 4.80
N LYS A 17 -8.71 -19.64 5.24
CA LYS A 17 -9.58 -20.81 5.50
C LYS A 17 -10.09 -21.46 4.20
N THR A 18 -10.16 -20.71 3.09
CA THR A 18 -10.61 -21.23 1.78
C THR A 18 -9.53 -22.01 1.01
N LEU A 19 -8.26 -21.95 1.43
CA LEU A 19 -7.17 -22.71 0.81
C LEU A 19 -7.07 -24.17 1.29
N LYS A 20 -7.89 -24.59 2.25
CA LYS A 20 -7.93 -25.99 2.73
C LYS A 20 -9.20 -26.67 2.24
N LEU A 21 -9.17 -27.21 1.01
CA LEU A 21 -10.13 -28.24 0.58
C LEU A 21 -9.46 -29.62 0.61
N PRO A 22 -9.93 -30.55 1.45
CA PRO A 22 -9.90 -31.96 1.11
C PRO A 22 -11.12 -32.33 0.26
N ASN A 23 -10.88 -33.23 -0.68
CA ASN A 23 -11.80 -33.84 -1.63
C ASN A 23 -12.95 -34.58 -0.92
N GLN A 24 -14.23 -34.33 -1.28
CA GLN A 24 -15.22 -35.38 -1.61
C GLN A 24 -16.66 -34.85 -1.80
N SER A 25 -17.30 -35.49 -2.78
CA SER A 25 -18.69 -35.45 -3.25
C SER A 25 -19.82 -35.48 -2.22
N SER A 26 -20.91 -34.76 -2.48
CA SER A 26 -22.27 -35.33 -2.61
C SER A 26 -23.31 -34.26 -3.01
N ARG A 27 -24.30 -34.70 -3.78
CA ARG A 27 -25.47 -33.93 -4.24
C ARG A 27 -26.37 -33.56 -3.06
N THR A 28 -26.89 -32.33 -3.06
CA THR A 28 -28.23 -32.01 -2.54
C THR A 28 -28.79 -30.79 -3.28
N GLU A 29 -30.03 -30.93 -3.77
CA GLU A 29 -30.88 -29.82 -4.15
C GLU A 29 -31.08 -28.89 -2.95
N GLY A 30 -30.87 -27.59 -3.16
CA GLY A 30 -31.08 -26.56 -2.16
C GLY A 30 -30.98 -25.22 -2.86
N GLY A 31 -32.01 -24.39 -2.66
CA GLY A 31 -32.30 -23.19 -3.43
C GLY A 31 -31.07 -22.39 -3.86
N ARG A 32 -31.13 -21.84 -5.08
CA ARG A 32 -30.19 -20.83 -5.58
C ARG A 32 -30.18 -19.65 -4.61
N LEU A 33 -29.39 -19.75 -3.55
CA LEU A 33 -28.83 -18.64 -2.82
C LEU A 33 -28.14 -17.84 -3.91
N ARG A 34 -28.69 -16.66 -4.22
CA ARG A 34 -28.03 -15.71 -5.10
C ARG A 34 -26.67 -15.46 -4.46
N ALA A 35 -25.63 -16.03 -5.04
CA ALA A 35 -24.28 -15.84 -4.55
C ALA A 35 -24.01 -14.33 -4.68
N ASP A 36 -23.73 -13.69 -3.55
CA ASP A 36 -23.31 -12.30 -3.53
C ASP A 36 -22.02 -12.20 -4.34
N ASN A 37 -22.13 -11.62 -5.54
CA ASN A 37 -21.00 -11.39 -6.41
C ASN A 37 -20.27 -10.13 -5.94
N VAL A 38 -19.23 -10.32 -5.12
CA VAL A 38 -18.33 -9.23 -4.74
C VAL A 38 -17.35 -9.01 -5.88
N MET A 39 -17.62 -8.02 -6.74
CA MET A 39 -16.67 -7.55 -7.72
C MET A 39 -15.81 -6.44 -7.11
N ILE A 40 -14.49 -6.65 -7.05
CA ILE A 40 -13.55 -5.54 -6.76
C ILE A 40 -13.70 -4.51 -7.89
N SER A 41 -13.99 -3.26 -7.53
CA SER A 41 -14.07 -2.16 -8.50
C SER A 41 -12.77 -2.06 -9.30
N GLY A 42 -12.85 -1.53 -10.53
CA GLY A 42 -11.66 -1.33 -11.36
C GLY A 42 -10.59 -0.50 -10.62
N GLU A 43 -11.04 0.50 -9.87
CA GLU A 43 -10.20 1.35 -9.02
C GLU A 43 -9.54 0.59 -7.87
N GLY A 44 -10.27 -0.30 -7.18
CA GLY A 44 -9.72 -1.13 -6.11
C GLY A 44 -8.62 -2.07 -6.60
N LYS A 45 -8.78 -2.62 -7.81
CA LYS A 45 -7.74 -3.46 -8.45
C LYS A 45 -6.50 -2.64 -8.81
N LEU A 46 -6.69 -1.42 -9.29
CA LEU A 46 -5.59 -0.52 -9.63
C LEU A 46 -4.80 -0.13 -8.37
N MET A 47 -5.50 0.24 -7.30
CA MET A 47 -4.89 0.57 -6.00
C MET A 47 -4.11 -0.60 -5.43
N GLN A 48 -4.67 -1.82 -5.47
CA GLN A 48 -3.99 -3.02 -4.98
C GLN A 48 -2.68 -3.28 -5.75
N LYS A 49 -2.68 -3.10 -7.07
CA LYS A 49 -1.46 -3.23 -7.89
C LYS A 49 -0.44 -2.14 -7.56
N ALA A 50 -0.88 -0.90 -7.36
CA ALA A 50 0.01 0.21 -7.00
C ALA A 50 0.70 -0.03 -5.64
N ILE A 51 -0.04 -0.52 -4.64
CA ILE A 51 0.51 -0.88 -3.33
C ILE A 51 1.53 -2.02 -3.45
N GLN A 52 1.22 -3.05 -4.23
CA GLN A 52 2.16 -4.15 -4.47
C GLN A 52 3.45 -3.68 -5.15
N ALA A 53 3.33 -2.81 -6.15
CA ALA A 53 4.49 -2.21 -6.82
C ALA A 53 5.32 -1.35 -5.86
N ALA A 54 4.67 -0.57 -4.99
CA ALA A 54 5.35 0.24 -3.99
C ALA A 54 6.12 -0.62 -2.96
N HIS A 55 5.59 -1.79 -2.58
CA HIS A 55 6.29 -2.71 -1.67
C HIS A 55 7.46 -3.46 -2.31
N LEU A 56 7.40 -3.67 -3.63
CA LEU A 56 8.47 -4.31 -4.40
C LEU A 56 9.55 -3.31 -4.84
N ALA A 57 9.29 -2.01 -4.69
CA ALA A 57 10.26 -0.98 -4.99
C ALA A 57 11.46 -1.10 -4.05
N GLU A 58 12.63 -0.75 -4.58
CA GLU A 58 13.85 -0.72 -3.80
C GLU A 58 13.76 0.31 -2.67
N ASP A 59 14.30 -0.05 -1.51
CA ASP A 59 14.32 0.83 -0.32
C ASP A 59 15.12 2.11 -0.60
N ILE A 60 16.19 1.99 -1.39
CA ILE A 60 17.02 3.11 -1.84
C ILE A 60 16.91 3.24 -3.35
N ARG A 61 16.48 4.42 -3.77
CA ARG A 61 16.49 4.86 -5.16
C ARG A 61 17.87 5.37 -5.57
N GLN A 62 18.77 4.44 -5.93
CA GLN A 62 20.15 4.76 -6.27
C GLN A 62 20.26 5.77 -7.43
N ASP A 63 19.37 5.67 -8.41
CA ASP A 63 19.21 6.61 -9.52
C ASP A 63 19.13 8.07 -9.03
N LYS A 64 18.24 8.31 -8.06
CA LYS A 64 17.99 9.65 -7.51
C LYS A 64 19.13 10.13 -6.62
N VAL A 65 19.77 9.21 -5.90
CA VAL A 65 20.90 9.54 -5.03
C VAL A 65 22.09 10.02 -5.85
N GLU A 66 22.43 9.31 -6.93
CA GLU A 66 23.54 9.70 -7.80
C GLU A 66 23.25 11.02 -8.53
N GLU A 67 22.02 11.23 -9.03
CA GLU A 67 21.61 12.51 -9.63
C GLU A 67 21.82 13.70 -8.67
N LEU A 68 21.36 13.55 -7.41
CA LEU A 68 21.53 14.59 -6.40
C LEU A 68 22.99 14.78 -6.00
N ARG A 69 23.76 13.69 -5.91
CA ARG A 69 25.19 13.73 -5.61
C ARG A 69 25.95 14.51 -6.66
N ASP A 70 25.66 14.25 -7.94
CA ASP A 70 26.26 14.97 -9.07
C ASP A 70 25.86 16.44 -9.07
N ALA A 71 24.59 16.76 -8.79
CA ALA A 71 24.12 18.13 -8.69
C ALA A 71 24.82 18.91 -7.55
N ILE A 72 25.11 18.24 -6.43
CA ILE A 72 25.86 18.81 -5.32
C ILE A 72 27.33 19.00 -5.70
N ALA A 73 27.96 18.00 -6.32
CA ALA A 73 29.37 18.05 -6.71
C ALA A 73 29.66 19.12 -7.77
N THR A 74 28.73 19.32 -8.70
CA THR A 74 28.82 20.36 -9.75
C THR A 74 28.39 21.75 -9.26
N GLY A 75 27.89 21.87 -8.03
CA GLY A 75 27.49 23.14 -7.42
C GLY A 75 26.17 23.73 -7.97
N ILE A 76 25.41 22.97 -8.75
CA ILE A 76 24.12 23.39 -9.30
C ILE A 76 22.96 23.10 -8.34
N TYR A 77 23.20 22.35 -7.27
CA TYR A 77 22.22 22.10 -6.22
C TYR A 77 22.01 23.37 -5.37
N LYS A 78 20.93 24.09 -5.64
CA LYS A 78 20.56 25.32 -4.93
C LYS A 78 19.59 25.01 -3.79
N VAL A 79 20.00 25.29 -2.56
CA VAL A 79 19.14 25.17 -1.38
C VAL A 79 18.36 26.46 -1.18
N ASN A 80 17.03 26.37 -1.15
CA ASN A 80 16.15 27.48 -0.82
C ASN A 80 15.87 27.51 0.69
N PRO A 81 16.22 28.59 1.42
CA PRO A 81 15.96 28.70 2.86
C PRO A 81 14.48 28.55 3.24
N ASP A 82 13.57 29.02 2.40
CA ASP A 82 12.13 28.97 2.66
C ASP A 82 11.62 27.51 2.63
N GLU A 83 12.09 26.73 1.66
CA GLU A 83 11.76 25.30 1.56
C GLU A 83 12.30 24.52 2.77
N VAL A 84 13.49 24.88 3.26
CA VAL A 84 14.06 24.27 4.47
C VAL A 84 13.21 24.60 5.69
N ALA A 85 12.83 25.87 5.86
CA ALA A 85 12.00 26.31 6.98
C ALA A 85 10.61 25.65 6.96
N GLU A 86 9.99 25.54 5.77
CA GLU A 86 8.72 24.84 5.58
C GLU A 86 8.83 23.37 6.03
N GLN A 87 9.87 22.65 5.59
CA GLN A 87 10.07 21.25 5.97
C GLN A 87 10.32 21.07 7.47
N MET A 88 11.05 22.00 8.10
CA MET A 88 11.26 21.99 9.56
C MET A 88 9.94 22.15 10.32
N ILE A 89 9.10 23.10 9.91
CA ILE A 89 7.79 23.35 10.52
C ILE A 89 6.86 22.16 10.28
N TYR A 90 6.76 21.70 9.03
CA TYR A 90 5.96 20.55 8.64
C TYR A 90 6.30 19.32 9.49
N ARG A 91 7.59 19.00 9.62
CA ARG A 91 8.04 17.87 10.43
C ARG A 91 7.63 18.00 11.90
N THR A 92 7.79 19.19 12.46
CA THR A 92 7.42 19.50 13.85
C THR A 92 5.92 19.33 14.09
N LEU A 93 5.08 19.67 13.10
CA LEU A 93 3.63 19.50 13.19
C LEU A 93 3.23 18.03 13.10
N VAL A 94 3.82 17.26 12.18
CA VAL A 94 3.56 15.81 12.05
C VAL A 94 3.91 15.08 13.34
N ASP A 95 5.08 15.34 13.92
CA ASP A 95 5.55 14.68 15.14
C ASP A 95 4.68 15.00 16.38
N LYS A 96 3.92 16.12 16.37
CA LYS A 96 2.99 16.49 17.46
C LYS A 96 1.58 15.93 17.30
N LEU A 97 1.19 15.59 16.07
CA LEU A 97 -0.19 15.18 15.71
C LEU A 97 -0.36 13.66 15.65
N VAL A 98 0.74 12.91 15.72
CA VAL A 98 0.79 11.44 15.81
C VAL A 98 0.98 11.02 17.26
#